data_AF-A0A6G3WLU6-F1
#
_entry.id   AF-A0A6G3WLU6-F1
#
_cell.length_a   1.000
_cell.length_b   1.000
_cell.length_c   1.000
_cell.angle_alpha   90.00
_cell.angle_beta   90.00
_cell.angle_gamma   90.00
#
_symmetry.space_group_name_H-M   'P 1'
#
loop_
_entity.id
_entity.type
_entity.pdbx_description
1 polymer ?
#
loop_
_entity_poly.entity_id
_entity_poly.type
_entity_poly.pdbx_seq_one_letter_code
_entity_poly.pdbx_strand_id
1 'polypeptide(L)'
;MSWFESFVLGLVQGLTEFLPISSSAHLRLTAAFAGWHDPGAAFTAITQIGTEAAVLIYFRKDIARILSAWFRSLTDRSMRGDHDAQMGWLVIVGS
;
A
#
# COMPACT_ATOMS: atom_id res chain seq x y z
N MET A 1 4.01 -10.50 -21.75
CA MET A 1 3.71 -9.05 -21.70
C MET A 1 4.89 -8.27 -22.24
N SER A 2 4.65 -7.30 -23.11
CA SER A 2 5.68 -6.36 -23.54
C SER A 2 6.01 -5.34 -22.43
N TRP A 3 7.16 -4.68 -22.54
CA TRP A 3 7.53 -3.59 -21.61
C TRP A 3 6.52 -2.44 -21.61
N PHE A 4 5.90 -2.17 -22.76
CA PHE A 4 4.87 -1.15 -22.89
C PHE A 4 3.59 -1.54 -22.15
N GLU A 5 3.11 -2.77 -22.31
CA GLU A 5 1.97 -3.31 -21.54
C GLU A 5 2.22 -3.20 -20.04
N SER A 6 3.40 -3.65 -19.58
CA SER A 6 3.78 -3.61 -18.17
C SER A 6 3.82 -2.18 -17.61
N PHE A 7 4.31 -1.21 -18.40
CA PHE A 7 4.34 0.19 -18.00
C PHE A 7 2.92 0.76 -17.84
N VAL A 8 2.05 0.55 -18.83
CA VAL A 8 0.66 1.05 -18.79
C VAL A 8 -0.12 0.41 -17.64
N LEU A 9 -0.04 -0.91 -17.50
CA LEU A 9 -0.72 -1.62 -16.41
C LEU A 9 -0.16 -1.23 -15.04
N GLY A 10 1.15 -1.02 -14.93
CA GLY A 10 1.77 -0.51 -13.71
C GLY A 10 1.26 0.88 -13.33
N LEU A 11 1.08 1.79 -14.30
CA LEU A 11 0.45 3.09 -14.07
C LEU A 11 -1.01 2.95 -13.60
N VAL A 12 -1.79 2.10 -14.25
CA VAL A 12 -3.19 1.84 -13.84
C VAL A 12 -3.24 1.31 -12.41
N GLN A 13 -2.41 0.32 -12.06
CA GLN A 13 -2.32 -0.19 -10.69
C GLN A 13 -1.96 0.93 -9.70
N GLY A 14 -0.91 1.70 -9.98
CA GLY A 14 -0.46 2.78 -9.08
C GLY A 14 -1.50 3.88 -8.88
N LEU A 15 -2.28 4.22 -9.91
CA LEU A 15 -3.35 5.22 -9.81
C LEU A 15 -4.60 4.70 -9.10
N THR A 16 -4.88 3.41 -9.20
CA THR A 16 -6.16 2.84 -8.72
C THR A 16 -6.05 2.15 -7.37
N GLU A 17 -4.87 1.72 -6.92
CA GLU A 17 -4.69 1.02 -5.64
C GLU A 17 -5.09 1.88 -4.43
N PHE A 18 -4.81 3.18 -4.48
CA PHE A 18 -5.11 4.11 -3.38
C PHE A 18 -6.54 4.65 -3.41
N LEU A 19 -7.29 4.34 -4.47
CA LEU A 19 -8.67 4.75 -4.63
C LEU A 19 -9.58 3.54 -4.31
N PRO A 20 -10.72 3.74 -3.63
CA PRO A 20 -11.64 2.65 -3.28
C PRO A 20 -12.50 2.22 -4.49
N ILE A 21 -11.84 1.85 -5.60
CA ILE A 21 -12.46 1.55 -6.90
C ILE A 21 -12.05 0.19 -7.47
N SER A 22 -11.36 -0.64 -6.69
CA SER A 22 -10.84 -1.98 -7.09
C SER A 22 -9.81 -1.91 -8.22
N SER A 23 -8.53 -1.87 -7.84
CA SER A 23 -7.37 -1.87 -8.76
C SER A 23 -7.28 -3.13 -9.61
N SER A 24 -7.58 -4.30 -9.04
CA SER A 24 -7.56 -5.58 -9.76
C SER A 24 -8.58 -5.64 -10.90
N ALA A 25 -9.77 -5.04 -10.72
CA ALA A 25 -10.75 -4.90 -11.79
C ALA A 25 -10.23 -3.99 -12.91
N HIS A 26 -9.63 -2.85 -12.56
CA HIS A 26 -9.08 -1.90 -13.52
C HIS A 26 -7.93 -2.49 -14.34
N LEU A 27 -7.05 -3.31 -13.73
CA LEU A 27 -6.00 -4.03 -14.44
C LEU A 27 -6.56 -5.00 -15.49
N ARG A 28 -7.55 -5.82 -15.11
CA ARG A 28 -8.18 -6.79 -16.02
C ARG A 28 -8.94 -6.12 -17.15
N LEU A 29 -9.71 -5.07 -16.83
CA LEU A 29 -10.46 -4.31 -17.83
C LEU A 29 -9.53 -3.62 -18.82
N THR A 30 -8.46 -2.98 -18.33
CA THR A 30 -7.47 -2.31 -19.20
C THR A 30 -6.82 -3.31 -20.15
N ALA A 31 -6.39 -4.47 -19.64
CA ALA A 31 -5.81 -5.52 -20.48
C ALA A 31 -6.81 -6.03 -21.52
N ALA A 32 -8.06 -6.32 -21.13
CA ALA A 32 -9.10 -6.80 -22.02
C ALA A 32 -9.45 -5.79 -23.13
N PHE A 33 -9.60 -4.50 -22.81
CA PHE A 33 -9.89 -3.46 -23.79
C PHE A 33 -8.73 -3.21 -24.76
N ALA A 34 -7.50 -3.38 -24.30
CA ALA A 34 -6.31 -3.25 -25.14
C ALA A 34 -5.98 -4.54 -25.94
N GLY A 35 -6.74 -5.62 -25.77
CA GLY A 35 -6.49 -6.91 -26.41
C GLY A 35 -5.25 -7.63 -25.87
N TRP A 36 -4.80 -7.28 -24.67
CA TRP A 36 -3.66 -7.89 -24.00
C TRP A 36 -4.05 -9.14 -23.24
N HIS A 37 -3.08 -10.03 -23.05
CA HIS A 37 -3.27 -11.19 -22.17
C HIS A 37 -3.49 -10.73 -20.72
N ASP A 38 -4.18 -11.56 -19.95
CA ASP A 38 -4.35 -11.31 -18.52
C ASP A 38 -2.96 -11.15 -17.86
N PRO A 39 -2.73 -10.07 -17.08
CA PRO A 39 -1.46 -9.84 -16.40
C PRO A 39 -1.02 -11.01 -15.51
N GLY A 40 -1.98 -11.79 -15.03
CA GLY A 40 -1.75 -12.94 -14.17
C GLY A 40 -1.44 -12.54 -12.73
N ALA A 41 -1.58 -13.52 -11.84
CA ALA A 41 -1.39 -13.32 -10.40
C ALA A 41 0.03 -12.81 -10.05
N ALA A 42 1.05 -13.24 -10.79
CA ALA A 42 2.43 -12.81 -10.55
C ALA A 42 2.62 -11.29 -10.79
N PHE A 43 2.06 -10.75 -11.87
CA PHE A 43 2.14 -9.32 -12.16
C PHE A 43 1.37 -8.50 -11.13
N THR A 44 0.15 -8.93 -10.78
CA THR A 44 -0.65 -8.29 -9.73
C THR A 44 0.10 -8.27 -8.39
N ALA A 45 0.70 -9.39 -7.97
CA ALA A 45 1.45 -9.45 -6.72
C ALA A 45 2.67 -8.50 -6.72
N ILE A 46 3.45 -8.49 -7.80
CA ILE A 46 4.64 -7.62 -7.91
C ILE A 46 4.25 -6.14 -7.88
N THR A 47 3.21 -5.77 -8.63
CA THR A 47 2.76 -4.37 -8.69
C THR A 47 2.10 -3.92 -7.39
N GLN A 48 1.43 -4.83 -6.66
CA GLN A 48 0.93 -4.57 -5.31
C GLN A 48 2.06 -4.33 -4.29
N ILE A 49 3.13 -5.12 -4.35
CA ILE A 49 4.34 -4.87 -3.56
C ILE A 49 4.92 -3.49 -3.91
N GLY A 50 4.90 -3.10 -5.18
CA GLY A 50 5.32 -1.77 -5.62
C GLY A 50 4.49 -0.64 -5.00
N THR A 51 3.17 -0.78 -4.97
CA THR A 51 2.27 0.22 -4.36
C THR A 51 2.40 0.25 -2.84
N GLU A 52 2.59 -0.90 -2.19
CA GLU A 52 2.86 -0.97 -0.74
C GLU A 52 4.19 -0.32 -0.40
N ALA A 53 5.25 -0.58 -1.18
CA ALA A 53 6.54 0.07 -1.01
C ALA A 53 6.43 1.60 -1.18
N ALA A 54 5.60 2.09 -2.11
CA ALA A 54 5.34 3.51 -2.27
C ALA A 54 4.73 4.13 -1.01
N VAL A 55 3.78 3.46 -0.36
CA VAL A 55 3.18 3.87 0.93
C VAL A 55 4.24 3.92 2.02
N LEU A 56 5.04 2.86 2.16
CA LEU A 56 6.11 2.79 3.16
C LEU A 56 7.14 3.91 2.98
N ILE A 57 7.53 4.21 1.73
CA ILE A 57 8.49 5.28 1.42
C ILE A 57 7.88 6.66 1.68
N TYR A 58 6.62 6.88 1.30
CA TYR A 58 5.92 8.15 1.45
C TYR A 58 5.70 8.48 2.94
N PHE A 59 5.14 7.54 3.69
CA PHE A 59 4.86 7.70 5.13
C PHE A 59 6.02 7.30 6.04
N ARG A 60 7.25 7.10 5.52
CA ARG A 60 8.39 6.60 6.30
C ARG A 60 8.65 7.36 7.61
N LYS A 61 8.43 8.68 7.60
CA LYS A 61 8.64 9.54 8.78
C LYS A 61 7.50 9.37 9.80
N ASP A 62 6.26 9.32 9.33
CA ASP A 62 5.08 9.11 10.18
C ASP A 62 5.09 7.71 10.80
N ILE A 63 5.40 6.69 10.01
CA ILE A 63 5.58 5.32 10.47
C ILE A 63 6.67 5.26 11.54
N ALA A 64 7.86 5.86 11.29
CA ALA A 64 8.94 5.87 12.28
C ALA A 64 8.54 6.59 13.58
N ARG A 65 7.79 7.70 13.47
CA ARG A 65 7.27 8.46 14.62
C ARG A 65 6.27 7.64 15.44
N ILE A 66 5.27 7.06 14.79
CA ILE A 66 4.24 6.21 15.41
C ILE A 66 4.88 4.99 16.08
N LEU A 67 5.74 4.27 15.36
CA LEU A 67 6.44 3.10 15.92
C LEU A 67 7.29 3.48 17.14
N SER A 68 8.06 4.57 17.05
CA SER A 68 8.90 5.02 18.17
C SER A 68 8.08 5.39 19.40
N ALA A 69 6.98 6.12 19.22
CA ALA A 69 6.07 6.50 20.30
C ALA A 69 5.37 5.28 20.90
N TRP A 70 4.90 4.35 20.06
CA TRP A 70 4.28 3.11 20.48
C TRP A 70 5.24 2.25 21.32
N PHE A 71 6.47 2.01 20.86
CA PHE A 71 7.48 1.26 21.62
C PHE A 71 7.82 1.93 22.95
N ARG A 72 7.92 3.27 23.01
CA ARG A 72 8.14 4.00 24.27
C ARG A 72 6.96 3.92 25.22
N SER A 73 5.72 3.87 24.72
CA SER A 73 4.52 3.71 25.55
C SER A 73 4.43 2.35 26.27
N LEU A 74 5.16 1.34 25.78
CA LEU A 74 5.27 0.03 26.42
C LEU A 74 6.14 0.08 27.68
N THR A 75 7.22 0.87 27.65
CA THR A 75 8.17 0.99 28.75
C THR A 75 7.82 2.12 29.73
N ASP A 76 7.28 3.24 29.24
CA ASP A 76 6.87 4.38 30.05
C ASP A 76 5.34 4.54 30.05
N ARG A 77 4.74 4.36 31.23
CA ARG A 77 3.28 4.48 31.40
C ARG A 77 2.76 5.91 31.18
N SER A 78 3.60 6.93 31.36
CA SER A 78 3.21 8.33 31.14
C SER A 78 2.97 8.64 29.65
N MET A 79 3.61 7.89 28.76
CA MET A 79 3.52 8.04 27.31
C MET A 79 2.29 7.38 26.68
N ARG A 80 1.44 6.69 27.46
CA ARG A 80 0.21 6.05 26.97
C ARG A 80 -0.88 7.05 26.55
N GLY A 81 -0.77 8.30 26.98
CA GLY A 81 -1.64 9.40 26.55
C GLY A 81 -1.19 10.05 25.24
N ASP A 82 -0.03 9.69 24.71
CA ASP A 82 0.50 10.26 23.47
C ASP A 82 -0.32 9.79 22.25
N HIS A 83 -0.64 10.75 21.38
CA HIS A 83 -1.50 10.48 20.22
C HIS A 83 -0.85 9.50 19.23
N ASP A 84 0.47 9.55 19.04
CA ASP A 84 1.18 8.66 18.13
C ASP A 84 1.27 7.24 18.71
N ALA A 85 1.40 7.10 20.02
CA ALA A 85 1.31 5.80 20.68
C ALA A 85 -0.08 5.18 20.56
N GLN A 86 -1.15 5.98 20.71
CA GLN A 86 -2.53 5.53 20.50
C GLN A 86 -2.78 5.12 19.06
N MET A 87 -2.29 5.89 18.08
CA MET A 87 -2.36 5.53 16.67
C MET A 87 -1.71 4.17 16.40
N GLY A 88 -0.55 3.86 17.02
CA GLY A 88 0.08 2.55 16.92
C GLY A 88 -0.82 1.41 17.40
N TRP A 89 -1.52 1.59 18.52
CA TRP A 89 -2.49 0.60 19.02
C TRP A 89 -3.72 0.47 18.13
N LEU A 90 -4.25 1.58 17.62
CA LEU A 90 -5.40 1.58 16.71
C LEU A 90 -5.09 0.83 15.41
N VAL A 91 -3.89 1.01 14.86
CA VAL A 91 -3.41 0.27 13.68
C VAL A 91 -3.37 -1.23 13.98
N ILE A 92 -2.82 -1.65 15.13
CA ILE A 92 -2.77 -3.07 15.53
C ILE A 92 -4.17 -3.67 15.67
N VAL A 93 -5.12 -2.95 16.27
CA VAL A 93 -6.49 -3.46 16.44
C VAL A 93 -7.26 -3.50 15.12
N GLY A 94 -6.95 -2.58 14.20
CA GLY A 94 -7.60 -2.50 12.88
C GLY A 94 -6.99 -3.38 11.80
N SER A 95 -5.83 -4.00 12.04
CA SER A 95 -5.15 -4.92 11.12
C SER A 95 -5.56 -6.36 11.36
#